data_AF-A0A0A2SSB9-F1
#
_entry.id   AF-A0A0A2SSB9-F1
#
_cell.length_a   1.000
_cell.length_b   1.000
_cell.length_c   1.000
_cell.angle_alpha   90.00
_cell.angle_beta   90.00
_cell.angle_gamma   90.00
#
_symmetry.space_group_name_H-M   'P 1'
#
loop_
_entity.id
_entity.type
_entity.pdbx_description
1 polymer ?
#
loop_
_entity_poly.entity_id
_entity_poly.type
_entity_poly.pdbx_seq_one_letter_code
_entity_poly.pdbx_strand_id
1 'polypeptide(L)'
;MTNVDIRWQQRLSNYARALQQLSSTVNLAQARPLSELEKQGLIQAFEFTHELAWKVDLSLKHTINNQDLLEHIERVGITFYSHTPDH
;
A
#
# COMPACT_ATOMS: atom_id res chain seq x y z
N MET A 1 27.05 -7.04 -0.63
CA MET A 1 25.61 -7.08 -0.33
C MET A 1 24.98 -5.94 -1.12
N THR A 2 24.24 -6.27 -2.18
CA THR A 2 23.80 -5.31 -3.20
C THR A 2 22.65 -4.46 -2.63
N ASN A 3 22.61 -3.18 -2.98
CA ASN A 3 21.64 -2.17 -2.48
C ASN A 3 20.16 -2.58 -2.61
N VAL A 4 19.85 -3.56 -3.48
CA VAL A 4 18.51 -4.12 -3.74
C VAL A 4 17.96 -4.88 -2.53
N ASP A 5 18.78 -5.59 -1.77
CA ASP A 5 18.35 -6.40 -0.62
C ASP A 5 17.76 -5.56 0.52
N ILE A 6 18.13 -4.27 0.61
CA ILE A 6 17.68 -3.35 1.65
C ILE A 6 16.34 -2.70 1.27
N ARG A 7 16.09 -2.50 -0.02
CA ARG A 7 14.95 -1.70 -0.49
C ARG A 7 13.60 -2.36 -0.19
N TRP A 8 13.48 -3.65 -0.41
CA TRP A 8 12.23 -4.36 -0.11
C TRP A 8 11.96 -4.42 1.39
N GLN A 9 13.00 -4.56 2.22
CA GLN A 9 12.88 -4.55 3.68
C GLN A 9 12.38 -3.21 4.20
N GLN A 10 12.92 -2.11 3.67
CA GLN A 10 12.44 -0.76 3.99
C GLN A 10 10.99 -0.55 3.56
N ARG A 11 10.61 -0.99 2.36
CA ARG A 11 9.22 -0.90 1.88
C ARG A 11 8.27 -1.73 2.74
N LEU A 12 8.70 -2.92 3.15
CA LEU A 12 7.92 -3.78 4.04
C LEU A 12 7.74 -3.14 5.43
N SER A 13 8.81 -2.54 5.98
CA SER A 13 8.73 -1.80 7.24
C SER A 13 7.78 -0.59 7.15
N ASN A 14 7.78 0.12 6.01
CA ASN A 14 6.85 1.22 5.77
C ASN A 14 5.40 0.73 5.67
N TYR A 15 5.18 -0.34 4.92
CA TYR A 15 3.87 -0.98 4.80
C TYR A 15 3.32 -1.41 6.17
N ALA A 16 4.14 -2.07 6.99
CA ALA A 16 3.73 -2.52 8.33
C ALA A 16 3.26 -1.35 9.22
N ARG A 17 3.97 -0.22 9.19
CA ARG A 17 3.58 1.00 9.91
C ARG A 17 2.28 1.60 9.40
N ALA A 18 2.11 1.68 8.08
CA ALA A 18 0.87 2.17 7.47
C ALA A 18 -0.32 1.26 7.79
N LEU A 19 -0.14 -0.06 7.75
CA LEU A 19 -1.17 -1.04 8.11
C LEU A 19 -1.59 -0.91 9.58
N GLN A 20 -0.64 -0.67 10.49
CA GLN A 20 -0.96 -0.40 11.89
C GLN A 20 -1.78 0.88 12.05
N GLN A 21 -1.45 1.93 11.31
CA GLN A 21 -2.22 3.18 11.32
C GLN A 21 -3.62 2.99 10.74
N LEU A 22 -3.78 2.27 9.63
CA LEU A 22 -5.09 1.94 9.07
C LEU A 22 -5.93 1.14 10.07
N SER A 23 -5.31 0.16 10.74
CA SER A 23 -5.99 -0.66 11.74
C SER A 23 -6.50 0.18 12.92
N SER A 24 -5.72 1.16 13.38
CA SER A 24 -6.16 2.05 14.47
C SER A 24 -7.32 2.96 14.04
N THR A 25 -7.30 3.46 12.81
CA THR A 25 -8.40 4.27 12.25
C THR A 25 -9.68 3.44 12.04
N VAL A 26 -9.56 2.17 11.61
CA VAL A 26 -10.69 1.24 11.53
C VAL A 26 -11.28 0.95 12.92
N ASN A 27 -10.44 0.71 13.93
CA ASN A 27 -10.91 0.50 15.30
C ASN A 27 -11.66 1.74 15.83
N LEU A 28 -11.19 2.95 15.51
CA LEU A 28 -11.89 4.18 15.87
C LEU A 28 -13.26 4.27 15.20
N ALA A 29 -13.35 3.91 13.91
CA ALA A 29 -14.61 3.89 13.15
C ALA A 29 -15.62 2.86 13.67
N GLN A 30 -15.15 1.75 14.23
CA GLN A 30 -15.99 0.74 14.88
C GLN A 30 -16.46 1.19 16.26
N ALA A 31 -15.64 1.97 16.99
CA ALA A 31 -15.96 2.44 18.32
C ALA A 31 -16.97 3.59 18.33
N ARG A 32 -16.97 4.45 17.30
CA ARG A 32 -17.91 5.58 17.19
C ARG A 32 -18.09 6.05 15.74
N PRO A 33 -19.15 6.82 15.44
CA PRO A 33 -19.25 7.54 14.18
C PRO A 33 -18.04 8.46 13.97
N LEU A 34 -17.52 8.46 12.74
CA LEU A 34 -16.46 9.35 12.30
C LEU A 34 -17.03 10.68 11.82
N SER A 35 -16.32 11.77 12.09
CA SER A 35 -16.52 13.04 11.38
C SER A 35 -16.16 12.90 9.90
N GLU A 36 -16.62 13.83 9.06
CA GLU A 36 -16.28 13.82 7.62
C GLU A 36 -14.77 13.86 7.38
N LEU A 37 -14.02 14.65 8.17
CA LEU A 37 -12.56 14.71 8.08
C LEU A 37 -11.91 13.36 8.42
N GLU A 38 -12.41 12.67 9.44
CA GLU A 38 -11.90 11.35 9.82
C GLU A 38 -12.24 10.27 8.79
N LYS A 39 -13.40 10.37 8.13
CA LYS A 39 -13.74 9.49 6.99
C LYS A 39 -12.78 9.69 5.84
N GLN A 40 -12.45 10.94 5.50
CA GLN A 40 -11.43 11.25 4.48
C GLN A 40 -10.06 10.70 4.90
N GLY A 41 -9.67 10.87 6.17
CA GLY A 41 -8.43 10.30 6.72
C GLY A 41 -8.38 8.77 6.62
N LEU A 42 -9.50 8.08 6.86
CA LEU A 42 -9.61 6.63 6.70
C LEU A 42 -9.43 6.19 5.24
N ILE A 43 -10.08 6.89 4.30
CA ILE A 43 -9.92 6.63 2.85
C ILE A 43 -8.46 6.80 2.44
N GLN A 44 -7.84 7.92 2.82
CA GLN A 44 -6.44 8.19 2.50
C GLN A 44 -5.48 7.16 3.10
N ALA A 45 -5.73 6.74 4.36
CA ALA A 45 -4.94 5.71 5.02
C ALA A 45 -5.05 4.36 4.31
N PHE A 46 -6.25 4.02 3.81
CA PHE A 46 -6.48 2.81 3.01
C PHE A 46 -5.71 2.86 1.69
N GLU A 47 -5.86 3.94 0.90
CA GLU A 47 -5.20 4.11 -0.40
C GLU A 47 -3.67 4.04 -0.28
N PHE A 48 -3.11 4.75 0.71
CA PHE A 48 -1.68 4.76 0.96
C PHE A 48 -1.15 3.40 1.42
N THR A 49 -1.88 2.71 2.30
CA THR A 49 -1.49 1.37 2.76
C THR A 49 -1.48 0.37 1.59
N HIS A 50 -2.47 0.45 0.70
CA HIS A 50 -2.54 -0.37 -0.50
C HIS A 50 -1.38 -0.07 -1.47
N GLU A 51 -1.03 1.21 -1.66
CA GLU A 51 0.11 1.62 -2.48
C GLU A 51 1.43 1.01 -1.99
N LEU A 52 1.63 1.02 -0.66
CA LEU A 52 2.83 0.48 -0.05
C LEU A 52 2.91 -1.04 -0.20
N ALA A 53 1.78 -1.75 -0.10
CA ALA A 53 1.74 -3.20 -0.37
C ALA A 53 2.21 -3.50 -1.80
N TRP A 54 1.63 -2.80 -2.79
CA TRP A 54 2.03 -2.96 -4.18
C TRP A 54 3.52 -2.64 -4.42
N LYS A 55 4.04 -1.59 -3.77
CA LYS A 55 5.47 -1.24 -3.82
C LYS A 55 6.37 -2.34 -3.25
N VAL A 56 5.93 -3.09 -2.24
CA VAL A 56 6.65 -4.27 -1.72
C VAL A 56 6.67 -5.36 -2.78
N ASP A 57 5.52 -5.71 -3.34
CA ASP A 57 5.42 -6.75 -4.38
C ASP A 57 6.28 -6.42 -5.60
N LEU A 58 6.24 -5.17 -6.07
CA LEU A 58 7.08 -4.69 -7.17
C LEU A 58 8.58 -4.82 -6.87
N SER A 59 8.98 -4.62 -5.61
CA SER A 59 10.39 -4.77 -5.20
C SER A 59 10.85 -6.23 -5.14
N LEU A 60 9.91 -7.16 -5.02
CA LEU A 60 10.14 -8.60 -4.99
C LEU A 60 9.79 -9.27 -6.33
N LYS A 61 9.35 -8.53 -7.35
CA LYS A 61 8.86 -9.09 -8.63
C LYS A 61 9.83 -10.08 -9.27
N HIS A 62 11.14 -9.84 -9.16
CA HIS A 62 12.18 -10.68 -9.75
C HIS A 62 12.40 -12.00 -9.00
N THR A 63 11.84 -12.15 -7.81
CA THR A 63 11.91 -13.37 -6.98
C THR A 63 10.61 -14.19 -7.04
N ILE A 64 9.58 -13.70 -7.73
CA ILE A 64 8.28 -14.36 -7.85
C ILE A 64 8.27 -15.22 -9.13
N ASN A 65 7.96 -16.51 -8.97
CA ASN A 65 7.89 -17.46 -10.10
C ASN A 65 6.45 -17.79 -10.53
N ASN A 66 5.45 -17.16 -9.92
CA ASN A 66 4.05 -17.35 -10.26
C ASN A 66 3.62 -16.28 -11.28
N GLN A 67 3.32 -16.72 -12.50
CA GLN A 67 2.98 -15.83 -13.62
C GLN A 67 1.67 -15.06 -13.38
N ASP A 68 0.63 -15.70 -12.83
CA ASP A 68 -0.65 -15.05 -12.53
C ASP A 68 -0.47 -13.92 -11.50
N LEU A 69 0.41 -14.12 -10.52
CA LEU A 69 0.74 -13.09 -9.54
C LEU A 69 1.51 -11.93 -10.15
N LEU A 70 2.44 -12.19 -11.08
CA LEU A 70 3.17 -11.13 -11.80
C LEU A 70 2.21 -10.27 -12.63
N GLU A 71 1.31 -10.89 -13.38
CA GLU A 71 0.30 -10.20 -14.18
C GLU A 71 -0.67 -9.39 -13.31
N HIS A 72 -1.04 -9.92 -12.14
CA HIS A 72 -1.83 -9.19 -11.17
C HIS A 72 -1.11 -7.93 -10.66
N ILE A 73 0.15 -8.04 -10.26
CA ILE A 73 0.95 -6.92 -9.75
C ILE A 73 1.10 -5.82 -10.81
N GLU A 74 1.31 -6.19 -12.07
CA GLU A 74 1.39 -5.24 -13.19
C GLU A 74 0.06 -4.52 -13.42
N ARG A 75 -1.06 -5.25 -13.37
CA ARG A 75 -2.40 -4.67 -13.55
C ARG A 75 -2.79 -3.71 -12.42
N VAL A 76 -2.54 -4.08 -11.17
CA VAL A 76 -2.91 -3.28 -9.99
C VAL A 76 -2.20 -1.92 -10.00
N GLY A 77 -0.93 -1.88 -10.41
CA GLY A 77 -0.16 -0.63 -10.50
C GLY A 77 -0.76 0.40 -11.47
N ILE A 78 -1.31 -0.06 -12.59
CA ILE A 78 -1.87 0.81 -13.62
C ILE A 78 -3.24 1.36 -13.20
N THR A 79 -4.10 0.53 -12.61
CA THR A 79 -5.49 0.93 -12.30
C THR A 79 -5.59 2.01 -11.21
N PHE A 80 -4.67 2.04 -10.25
CA PHE A 80 -4.75 2.98 -9.12
C PHE A 80 -3.82 4.20 -9.22
N TYR A 81 -2.70 4.11 -9.94
CA TYR A 81 -1.64 5.13 -9.87
C TYR A 81 -1.25 5.76 -11.22
N SER A 82 -1.95 5.42 -12.32
CA SER A 82 -1.77 6.10 -13.61
C SER A 82 -2.55 7.42 -13.74
N HIS A 83 -3.23 7.84 -12.67
CA HIS A 83 -3.83 9.16 -12.55
C HIS A 83 -2.96 10.02 -11.63
N THR A 84 -1.78 10.41 -12.13
CA THR A 84 -1.15 11.65 -11.65
C THR A 84 -2.14 12.77 -11.93
N PRO A 85 -2.60 13.54 -10.92
CA PRO A 85 -3.34 14.76 -11.19
C PRO A 85 -2.40 15.66 -11.99
N ASP A 86 -2.82 16.07 -13.18
CA ASP A 86 -2.17 17.16 -13.89
C ASP A 86 -2.13 18.36 -12.93
N HIS A 87 -0.91 18.74 -12.53
CA HIS A 87 -0.64 20.01 -11.86
C HIS A 87 -0.79 21.18 -12.83
#